data_AF-A0A2V6U8M2-F1
#
_entry.id   AF-A0A2V6U8M2-F1
#
_cell.length_a   1.000
_cell.length_b   1.000
_cell.length_c   1.000
_cell.angle_alpha   90.00
_cell.angle_beta   90.00
_cell.angle_gamma   90.00
#
_symmetry.space_group_name_H-M   'P 1'
#
loop_
_entity.id
_entity.type
_entity.pdbx_description
1 polymer ?
#
loop_
_entity_poly.entity_id
_entity_poly.type
_entity_poly.pdbx_seq_one_letter_code
_entity_poly.pdbx_strand_id
1 'polypeptide(L)' 'MKTRLGILGAGAIGCVVGGLLTKAGHDVTLIDQWPEHVEAMR' A
#
# COMPACT_ATOMS: atom_id res chain seq x y z
N MET A 1 -17.93 -10.70 -2.10
CA MET A 1 -17.10 -9.49 -1.87
C MET A 1 -15.67 -9.81 -2.31
N LYS A 2 -14.94 -8.88 -2.94
CA LYS A 2 -13.51 -9.08 -3.24
C LYS A 2 -12.70 -8.95 -1.94
N THR A 3 -11.71 -9.82 -1.75
CA THR A 3 -10.74 -9.71 -0.64
C THR A 3 -9.92 -8.44 -0.83
N ARG A 4 -9.92 -7.55 0.17
CA ARG A 4 -9.05 -6.37 0.20
C ARG A 4 -7.77 -6.68 0.98
N LEU A 5 -6.65 -6.14 0.53
CA LEU A 5 -5.34 -6.35 1.12
C LEU A 5 -4.87 -5.08 1.82
N GLY A 6 -4.50 -5.18 3.09
CA GLY A 6 -3.85 -4.09 3.82
C GLY A 6 -2.36 -4.37 4.01
N ILE A 7 -1.51 -3.41 3.70
CA ILE A 7 -0.06 -3.49 3.95
C ILE A 7 0.30 -2.41 4.97
N LEU A 8 0.72 -2.84 6.16
CA LEU A 8 1.20 -1.96 7.22
C LEU A 8 2.70 -1.70 7.04
N GLY A 9 3.05 -0.43 6.85
CA GLY A 9 4.38 0.07 6.50
C GLY A 9 4.49 0.33 5.00
N ALA A 10 4.45 1.60 4.59
CA ALA A 10 4.57 2.01 3.18
C ALA A 10 6.03 2.35 2.80
N GLY A 11 7.02 1.79 3.50
CA GLY A 11 8.43 1.96 3.14
C GLY A 11 8.84 1.22 1.86
N ALA A 12 10.16 1.12 1.61
CA ALA A 12 10.72 0.56 0.37
C ALA A 12 10.12 -0.80 -0.03
N ILE A 13 10.00 -1.75 0.92
CA ILE A 13 9.46 -3.09 0.63
C ILE A 13 7.93 -3.05 0.49
N GLY A 14 7.24 -2.38 1.41
CA GLY A 14 5.77 -2.33 1.43
C GLY A 14 5.19 -1.70 0.17
N CYS A 15 5.82 -0.62 -0.34
CA CYS A 15 5.46 0.00 -1.60
C CYS A 15 5.70 -0.90 -2.81
N VAL A 16 6.84 -1.60 -2.89
CA VAL A 16 7.14 -2.50 -4.01
C VAL A 16 6.15 -3.66 -4.04
N VAL A 17 5.92 -4.32 -2.91
CA VAL A 17 4.96 -5.42 -2.81
C VAL A 17 3.54 -4.94 -3.10
N GLY A 18 3.12 -3.82 -2.50
CA GLY A 18 1.81 -3.24 -2.74
C GLY A 18 1.59 -2.84 -4.19
N GLY A 19 2.57 -2.20 -4.83
CA GLY A 19 2.52 -1.83 -6.24
C GLY A 19 2.42 -3.05 -7.16
N LEU A 20 3.15 -4.13 -6.89
CA LEU A 20 3.05 -5.38 -7.64
C LEU A 20 1.67 -6.05 -7.47
N LEU A 21 1.11 -6.05 -6.26
CA LEU A 21 -0.23 -6.58 -5.99
C LEU A 21 -1.33 -5.75 -6.66
N THR A 22 -1.21 -4.43 -6.62
CA THR A 22 -2.10 -3.52 -7.35
C THR A 22 -2.02 -3.77 -8.86
N LYS A 23 -0.81 -3.92 -9.42
CA LYS A 23 -0.59 -4.26 -10.83
C LYS A 23 -1.21 -5.62 -11.22
N ALA A 24 -1.26 -6.58 -10.28
CA ALA A 24 -1.93 -7.86 -10.48
C ALA A 24 -3.47 -7.80 -10.34
N GLY A 25 -4.05 -6.62 -10.08
CA GLY A 25 -5.50 -6.39 -10.03
C GLY A 25 -6.13 -6.61 -8.65
N HIS A 26 -5.33 -6.66 -7.59
CA HIS A 26 -5.83 -6.70 -6.22
C HIS A 26 -6.20 -5.30 -5.72
N ASP A 27 -7.18 -5.25 -4.81
CA ASP A 27 -7.55 -4.04 -4.08
C ASP A 27 -6.63 -3.91 -2.85
N VAL A 28 -5.65 -3.01 -2.93
CA VAL A 28 -4.58 -2.84 -1.94
C VAL A 28 -4.67 -1.47 -1.28
N THR A 29 -4.60 -1.44 0.05
CA THR A 29 -4.42 -0.22 0.84
C THR A 29 -3.04 -0.25 1.50
N LEU A 30 -2.21 0.74 1.18
CA LEU A 30 -0.96 1.00 1.92
C LEU A 30 -1.27 1.85 3.16
N ILE A 31 -0.68 1.48 4.29
CA ILE A 31 -0.87 2.15 5.58
C ILE A 31 0.50 2.52 6.10
N ASP A 32 0.69 3.79 6.44
CA ASP A 32 1.90 4.25 7.12
C ASP A 32 1.50 5.09 8.33
N GLN A 33 2.30 5.00 9.39
CA GLN A 33 2.09 5.78 10.61
C GLN A 33 2.68 7.19 10.49
N TRP A 34 3.56 7.42 9.51
CA TRP A 34 4.21 8.70 9.26
C TRP A 34 3.29 9.61 8.42
N PRO A 35 2.64 10.65 8.99
CA PRO A 35 1.64 11.43 8.27
C PRO A 35 2.19 12.16 7.04
N GLU A 36 3.40 12.74 7.13
CA GLU A 36 4.02 13.44 6.00
C GLU A 36 4.36 12.49 4.85
N HIS A 37 4.70 11.23 5.16
CA HIS A 37 4.91 10.19 4.15
C HIS A 37 3.61 9.83 3.44
N VAL A 38 2.53 9.64 4.19
CA VAL A 38 1.19 9.38 3.62
C VAL A 38 0.76 10.52 2.70
N GLU A 39 0.97 11.76 3.12
CA GLU A 39 0.61 12.93 2.30
C GLU A 39 1.46 13.03 1.03
N ALA A 40 2.75 12.72 1.10
CA ALA A 40 3.62 12.70 -0.08
C ALA A 40 3.24 11.60 -1.10
N MET A 41 2.54 10.56 -0.67
CA MET A 41 2.09 9.45 -1.52
C MET A 41 0.69 9.61 -2.09
N ARG A 42 -0.11 10.54 -1.55
CA ARG A 42 -1.52 10.75 -1.89
C ARG A 42 -1.69 11.43 -3.24
#